data_AF-A0A9P8BZB9-F1
#
_entry.id   AF-A0A9P8BZB9-F1
#
_cell.length_a   1.000
_cell.length_b   1.000
_cell.length_c   1.000
_cell.angle_alpha   90.00
_cell.angle_beta   90.00
_cell.angle_gamma   90.00
#
_symmetry.space_group_name_H-M   'P 1'
#
loop_
_entity.id
_entity.type
_entity.pdbx_description
1 polymer ?
#
loop_
_entity_poly.entity_id
_entity_poly.type
_entity_poly.pdbx_seq_one_letter_code
_entity_poly.pdbx_strand_id
1 'polypeptide(L)'
;MSSIKPVQKSLREQPTPVPVDSMAVAMTSNGTPCVAAPPGPAPEPRIAENYTENGREYHGFRRGKYMFPCDEMDRMDIFHKFFSVARCDVLHSAPLSSPVEELRILDVGTGTGIWAIDM
;
A
#
# COMPACT_ATOMS: atom_id res chain seq x y z
N MET A 1 -2.40 0.64 -45.70
CA MET A 1 -3.45 -0.25 -45.18
C MET A 1 -2.83 -1.13 -44.10
N SER A 2 -2.88 -0.70 -42.83
CA SER A 2 -2.31 -1.49 -41.73
C SER A 2 -3.40 -2.41 -41.18
N SER A 3 -3.23 -3.72 -41.41
CA SER A 3 -4.15 -4.77 -40.98
C SER A 3 -3.83 -5.14 -39.53
N ILE A 4 -4.81 -4.96 -38.64
CA ILE A 4 -4.72 -5.31 -37.21
C ILE A 4 -4.72 -6.83 -37.10
N LYS A 5 -3.62 -7.41 -36.60
CA LYS A 5 -3.57 -8.83 -36.23
C LYS A 5 -4.16 -9.03 -34.83
N PRO A 6 -5.00 -10.06 -34.59
CA PRO A 6 -5.58 -10.30 -33.28
C PRO A 6 -4.54 -10.87 -32.30
N VAL A 7 -4.55 -10.34 -31.08
CA VAL A 7 -3.78 -10.85 -29.94
C VAL A 7 -4.33 -12.23 -29.55
N GLN A 8 -3.48 -13.25 -29.62
CA GLN A 8 -3.82 -14.60 -29.18
C GLN A 8 -3.97 -14.63 -27.65
N LYS A 9 -5.11 -15.15 -27.21
CA LYS A 9 -5.42 -15.37 -25.79
C LYS A 9 -4.49 -16.49 -25.29
N SER A 10 -3.44 -16.11 -24.56
CA SER A 10 -2.52 -17.05 -23.91
C SER A 10 -3.31 -18.03 -23.05
N LEU A 11 -3.07 -19.32 -23.30
CA LEU A 11 -3.74 -20.44 -22.68
C LEU A 11 -3.46 -20.42 -21.17
N ARG A 12 -4.54 -20.50 -20.40
CA ARG A 12 -4.49 -20.77 -18.96
C ARG A 12 -3.85 -22.15 -18.80
N GLU A 13 -2.61 -22.21 -18.33
CA GLU A 13 -1.99 -23.46 -17.89
C GLU A 13 -2.89 -24.09 -16.81
N GLN A 14 -3.35 -25.31 -17.09
CA GLN A 14 -4.05 -26.13 -16.11
C GLN A 14 -3.01 -26.62 -15.10
N PRO A 15 -3.21 -26.44 -13.78
CA PRO A 15 -2.27 -26.96 -12.81
C PRO A 15 -2.29 -28.49 -12.86
N THR A 16 -1.13 -29.09 -13.07
CA THR A 16 -0.91 -30.54 -12.99
C THR A 16 -1.29 -31.06 -11.60
N PRO A 17 -1.88 -32.25 -11.48
CA PRO A 17 -2.19 -32.82 -10.18
C PRO A 17 -0.90 -33.11 -9.41
N VAL A 18 -0.78 -32.51 -8.23
CA VAL A 18 0.33 -32.75 -7.29
C VAL A 18 0.23 -34.19 -6.76
N PRO A 19 1.34 -34.94 -6.65
CA PRO A 19 1.32 -36.30 -6.11
C PRO A 19 0.87 -36.27 -4.65
N VAL A 20 -0.15 -37.06 -4.33
CA VAL A 20 -0.64 -37.31 -2.97
C VAL A 20 0.28 -38.29 -2.26
N ASP A 21 1.48 -37.86 -1.87
CA ASP A 21 2.25 -38.56 -0.84
C ASP A 21 3.38 -37.67 -0.28
N SER A 22 3.03 -36.84 0.69
CA SER A 22 3.89 -36.36 1.78
C SER A 22 3.06 -35.52 2.75
N MET A 23 2.05 -36.12 3.38
CA MET A 23 1.46 -35.53 4.60
C MET A 23 2.33 -35.95 5.79
N ALA A 24 3.11 -35.00 6.32
CA ALA A 24 3.62 -35.14 7.69
C ALA A 24 2.43 -34.97 8.65
N VAL A 25 1.85 -36.08 9.09
CA VAL A 25 0.77 -36.10 10.08
C VAL A 25 1.39 -35.93 11.47
N ALA A 26 1.24 -34.75 12.08
CA ALA A 26 1.54 -34.57 13.49
C ALA A 26 0.36 -35.09 14.33
N MET A 27 0.59 -36.17 15.09
CA MET A 27 -0.38 -36.74 16.03
C MET A 27 -0.36 -35.94 17.34
N THR A 28 -1.53 -35.47 17.78
CA THR A 28 -1.70 -35.01 19.16
C THR A 28 -1.87 -36.22 20.10
N SER A 29 -1.63 -36.06 21.40
CA SER A 29 -1.64 -37.14 22.41
C SER A 29 -2.94 -37.97 22.45
N ASN A 30 -4.02 -37.47 21.86
CA ASN A 30 -5.35 -38.09 21.87
C ASN A 30 -5.74 -38.69 20.51
N GLY A 31 -4.77 -38.91 19.61
CA GLY A 31 -4.97 -39.68 18.36
C GLY A 31 -5.92 -39.03 17.33
N THR A 32 -6.25 -37.75 17.48
CA THR A 32 -7.10 -37.03 16.52
C THR A 32 -6.23 -36.29 15.50
N PRO A 33 -6.37 -36.54 14.19
CA PRO A 33 -5.67 -35.78 13.17
C PRO A 33 -6.28 -34.38 13.06
N CYS A 34 -5.53 -33.35 13.45
CA CYS A 34 -5.93 -31.97 13.20
C CYS A 34 -5.38 -31.53 11.83
N VAL A 35 -6.27 -31.34 10.86
CA VAL A 35 -5.90 -30.68 9.61
C VAL A 35 -5.88 -29.18 9.90
N ALA A 36 -4.69 -28.59 10.01
CA ALA A 36 -4.57 -27.14 10.05
C ALA A 36 -5.11 -26.59 8.72
N ALA A 37 -6.24 -25.88 8.79
CA ALA A 37 -6.79 -25.22 7.62
C ALA A 37 -5.73 -24.24 7.06
N PRO A 38 -5.55 -24.17 5.72
CA PRO A 38 -4.67 -23.17 5.15
C PRO A 38 -5.15 -21.77 5.58
N PRO A 39 -4.25 -20.83 5.89
CA PRO A 39 -4.64 -19.47 6.19
C PRO A 39 -5.47 -18.94 5.02
N GLY A 40 -6.71 -18.55 5.31
CA GLY A 40 -7.57 -17.90 4.31
C GLY A 40 -6.88 -16.65 3.76
N PRO A 41 -7.25 -16.21 2.55
CA PRO A 41 -6.70 -14.96 2.00
C PRO A 41 -6.89 -13.85 3.03
N ALA A 42 -5.84 -13.04 3.21
CA ALA A 42 -5.91 -11.87 4.08
C ALA A 42 -7.15 -11.05 3.67
N PRO A 43 -7.92 -10.52 4.64
CA PRO A 43 -9.09 -9.72 4.32
C PRO A 43 -8.66 -8.59 3.38
N GLU A 44 -9.37 -8.44 2.25
CA GLU A 44 -9.14 -7.32 1.36
C GLU A 44 -9.21 -6.01 2.15
N PRO A 45 -8.32 -5.04 1.86
CA PRO A 45 -8.31 -3.78 2.59
C PRO A 45 -9.69 -3.15 2.47
N ARG A 46 -10.42 -3.10 3.59
CA ARG A 46 -11.66 -2.32 3.68
C ARG A 46 -11.27 -0.87 3.58
N ILE A 47 -11.32 -0.32 2.38
CA ILE A 47 -11.18 1.12 2.17
C ILE A 47 -12.36 1.74 2.90
N ALA A 48 -12.09 2.45 3.98
CA ALA A 48 -13.12 3.14 4.72
C ALA A 48 -13.53 4.38 3.94
N GLU A 49 -14.81 4.48 3.59
CA GLU A 49 -15.35 5.61 2.82
C GLU A 49 -15.25 6.91 3.62
N ASN A 50 -14.84 8.00 2.95
CA ASN A 50 -14.87 9.33 3.53
C ASN A 50 -16.32 9.72 3.90
N TYR A 51 -16.47 10.58 4.91
CA TYR A 51 -17.79 11.00 5.40
C TYR A 51 -17.85 12.51 5.59
N THR A 52 -19.06 13.06 5.46
CA THR A 52 -19.31 14.49 5.67
C THR A 52 -19.87 14.74 7.06
N GLU A 53 -19.28 15.68 7.78
CA GLU A 53 -19.77 16.18 9.07
C GLU A 53 -19.68 17.70 9.07
N ASN A 54 -20.74 18.39 9.51
CA ASN A 54 -20.80 19.86 9.59
C ASN A 54 -20.43 20.58 8.28
N GLY A 55 -20.76 19.97 7.13
CA GLY A 55 -20.46 20.50 5.80
C GLY A 55 -19.00 20.34 5.35
N ARG A 56 -18.19 19.55 6.08
CA ARG A 56 -16.79 19.26 5.74
C ARG A 56 -16.59 17.77 5.53
N GLU A 57 -15.70 17.39 4.62
CA GLU A 57 -15.34 15.99 4.39
C GLU A 57 -14.22 15.55 5.34
N TYR A 58 -14.33 14.33 5.85
CA TYR A 58 -13.38 13.71 6.77
C TYR A 58 -13.01 12.31 6.29
N HIS A 59 -11.80 11.89 6.63
CA HIS A 59 -11.31 10.58 6.24
C HIS A 59 -12.00 9.44 7.00
N GLY A 60 -12.46 8.42 6.27
CA GLY A 60 -13.20 7.28 6.82
C GLY A 60 -12.38 6.34 7.71
N PHE A 61 -11.06 6.30 7.51
CA PHE A 61 -10.21 5.37 8.24
C PHE A 61 -10.16 5.71 9.73
N ARG A 62 -10.67 4.78 10.56
CA ARG A 62 -10.80 4.98 12.01
C ARG A 62 -11.52 6.29 12.33
N ARG A 63 -12.73 6.43 11.81
CA ARG A 63 -13.65 7.56 12.03
C ARG A 63 -13.52 8.17 13.44
N GLY A 64 -13.38 9.49 13.51
CA GLY A 64 -13.21 10.25 14.75
C GLY A 64 -11.79 10.27 15.32
N LYS A 65 -10.84 9.46 14.80
CA LYS A 65 -9.43 9.52 15.22
C LYS A 65 -8.71 10.75 14.65
N TYR A 66 -9.04 11.15 13.44
CA TYR A 66 -8.50 12.35 12.80
C TYR A 66 -9.54 13.47 12.94
N MET A 67 -9.16 14.57 13.61
CA MET A 67 -10.09 15.66 13.96
C MET A 67 -10.20 16.74 12.89
N PHE A 68 -9.31 16.73 11.89
CA PHE A 68 -9.28 17.74 10.84
C PHE A 68 -10.00 17.25 9.58
N PRO A 69 -10.64 18.15 8.83
CA PRO A 69 -11.27 17.81 7.56
C PRO A 69 -10.21 17.51 6.48
N CYS A 70 -10.60 16.83 5.40
CA CYS A 70 -9.75 16.55 4.24
C CYS A 70 -9.16 17.84 3.62
N ASP A 71 -9.85 18.97 3.68
CA ASP A 71 -9.35 20.27 3.18
C ASP A 71 -8.00 20.67 3.81
N GLU A 72 -7.74 20.30 5.07
CA GLU A 72 -6.45 20.59 5.72
C GLU A 72 -5.33 19.69 5.18
N MET A 73 -5.67 18.47 4.76
CA MET A 73 -4.75 17.54 4.10
C MET A 73 -4.36 18.08 2.71
N ASP A 74 -5.33 18.51 1.92
CA ASP A 74 -5.09 19.12 0.60
C ASP A 74 -4.22 20.38 0.68
N ARG A 75 -4.37 21.16 1.76
CA ARG A 75 -3.48 22.31 2.02
C ARG A 75 -2.03 21.89 2.19
N MET A 76 -1.77 20.79 2.90
CA MET A 76 -0.40 20.28 3.06
C MET A 76 0.23 19.91 1.72
N ASP A 77 -0.54 19.33 0.82
CA ASP A 77 -0.07 18.94 -0.52
C ASP A 77 0.23 20.17 -1.39
N ILE A 78 -0.60 21.22 -1.28
CA ILE A 78 -0.31 22.53 -1.92
C ILE A 78 0.99 23.11 -1.37
N PHE A 79 1.21 23.07 -0.05
CA PHE A 79 2.46 23.56 0.53
C PHE A 79 3.67 22.77 0.06
N HIS A 80 3.57 21.44 -0.01
CA HIS A 80 4.64 20.60 -0.58
C HIS A 80 4.98 21.05 -2.00
N LYS A 81 3.98 21.18 -2.88
CA LYS A 81 4.20 21.65 -4.26
C LYS A 81 4.78 23.05 -4.32
N PHE A 82 4.30 23.96 -3.48
CA PHE A 82 4.81 25.33 -3.38
C PHE A 82 6.31 25.33 -3.03
N PHE A 83 6.72 24.56 -2.03
CA PHE A 83 8.13 24.47 -1.63
C PHE A 83 8.99 23.74 -2.67
N SER A 84 8.45 22.76 -3.39
CA SER A 84 9.19 22.13 -4.50
C SER A 84 9.46 23.15 -5.60
N VAL A 85 8.47 23.92 -6.05
CA VAL A 85 8.67 24.97 -7.06
C VAL A 85 9.62 26.06 -6.57
N ALA A 86 9.45 26.54 -5.34
CA ALA A 86 10.30 27.59 -4.77
C ALA A 86 11.76 27.15 -4.62
N ARG A 87 12.03 25.85 -4.49
CA ARG A 87 13.37 25.27 -4.35
C ARG A 87 13.88 24.64 -5.65
N CYS A 88 13.24 24.90 -6.80
CA CYS A 88 13.60 24.29 -8.08
C CYS A 88 13.69 22.76 -8.01
N ASP A 89 12.68 22.15 -7.36
CA ASP A 89 12.53 20.72 -7.10
C ASP A 89 13.66 20.09 -6.25
N VAL A 90 14.45 20.90 -5.53
CA VAL A 90 15.42 20.41 -4.55
C VAL A 90 14.74 20.16 -3.20
N LEU A 91 14.64 18.88 -2.81
CA LEU A 91 13.88 18.43 -1.63
C LEU A 91 14.61 18.58 -0.30
N HIS A 92 15.95 18.65 -0.32
CA HIS A 92 16.79 18.80 0.87
C HIS A 92 17.98 19.75 0.61
N SER A 93 18.40 20.49 1.64
CA SER A 93 19.59 21.36 1.54
C SER A 93 20.85 20.71 2.12
N ALA A 94 20.70 19.58 2.82
CA ALA A 94 21.82 18.89 3.45
C ALA A 94 22.72 18.25 2.38
N PRO A 95 24.05 18.33 2.54
CA PRO A 95 24.98 17.61 1.67
C PRO A 95 24.92 16.12 2.01
N LEU A 96 24.34 15.32 1.12
CA LEU A 96 24.30 13.87 1.25
C LEU A 96 25.54 13.27 0.58
N SER A 97 26.29 12.45 1.32
CA SER A 97 27.54 11.83 0.85
C SER A 97 27.33 10.54 0.04
N SER A 98 26.13 9.97 0.09
CA SER A 98 25.74 8.76 -0.64
C SER A 98 24.47 9.03 -1.45
N PRO A 99 24.19 8.25 -2.51
CA PRO A 99 22.90 8.28 -3.20
C PRO A 99 21.74 8.10 -2.21
N VAL A 100 20.63 8.79 -2.45
CA VAL A 100 19.48 8.80 -1.52
C VAL A 100 18.91 7.39 -1.30
N GLU A 101 18.93 6.57 -2.34
CA GLU A 101 18.50 5.15 -2.35
C GLU A 101 19.23 4.27 -1.33
N GLU A 102 20.45 4.63 -0.93
CA GLU A 102 21.26 3.88 0.03
C GLU A 102 21.09 4.40 1.47
N LEU A 103 20.43 5.55 1.64
CA LEU A 103 20.26 6.20 2.93
C LEU A 103 19.00 5.71 3.62
N ARG A 104 19.09 5.54 4.95
CA ARG A 104 17.92 5.32 5.80
C ARG A 104 17.50 6.66 6.39
N ILE A 105 16.43 7.23 5.86
CA ILE A 105 15.89 8.55 6.23
C ILE A 105 14.64 8.35 7.08
N LEU A 106 14.46 9.19 8.11
CA LEU A 106 13.26 9.26 8.93
C LEU A 106 12.61 10.63 8.74
N ASP A 107 11.37 10.63 8.28
CA ASP A 107 10.53 11.83 8.22
C ASP A 107 9.64 11.92 9.48
N VAL A 108 9.94 12.88 10.35
CA VAL A 108 9.21 13.09 11.60
C VAL A 108 8.10 14.11 11.38
N GLY A 109 6.86 13.73 11.66
CA GLY A 109 5.72 14.60 11.41
C GLY A 109 5.37 14.69 9.93
N THR A 110 5.58 13.59 9.20
CA THR A 110 5.46 13.45 7.74
C THR A 110 4.13 13.93 7.11
N GLY A 111 3.07 14.11 7.92
CA GLY A 111 1.77 14.54 7.43
C GLY A 111 1.21 13.56 6.42
N THR A 112 1.01 14.03 5.18
CA THR A 112 0.55 13.20 4.05
C THR A 112 1.61 12.24 3.54
N GLY A 113 2.88 12.42 3.91
CA GLY A 113 3.96 11.53 3.51
C GLY A 113 4.64 11.89 2.20
N ILE A 114 4.18 12.92 1.48
CA ILE A 114 4.64 13.20 0.13
C ILE A 114 6.15 13.48 0.09
N TRP A 115 6.67 14.23 1.06
CA TRP A 115 8.11 14.49 1.11
C TRP A 115 8.94 13.21 1.24
N ALA A 116 8.50 12.27 2.08
CA ALA A 116 9.18 10.99 2.26
C ALA A 116 9.05 10.05 1.06
N ILE A 117 8.03 10.22 0.22
CA ILE A 117 7.83 9.47 -1.02
C ILE A 117 8.70 10.03 -2.15
N ASP A 118 8.82 11.36 -2.20
CA ASP A 118 9.58 12.05 -3.24
C ASP A 118 11.10 12.03 -2.99
N MET A 119 11.54 11.88 -1.73
CA MET A 119 12.95 11.71 -1.35
C MET A 119 13.48 10.33 -1.72
#